data_AF-A0A1J1HW39-F1
#
_entry.id   AF-A0A1J1HW39-F1
#
_cell.length_a   1.000
_cell.length_b   1.000
_cell.length_c   1.000
_cell.angle_alpha   90.00
_cell.angle_beta   90.00
_cell.angle_gamma   90.00
#
_symmetry.space_group_name_H-M   'P 1'
#
loop_
_entity.id
_entity.type
_entity.pdbx_description
1 polymer ?
#
loop_
_entity_poly.entity_id
_entity_poly.type
_entity_poly.pdbx_seq_one_letter_code
_entity_poly.pdbx_strand_id
1 'polypeptide(L)'
;MFFSPTVTRLREKWDETSNSVMKRKSELVNMLGDSQRYDAKRQEIEVWLTRMESRSERMGSTAAQADVPDFVVVDAQQKEQKNFHAELHTYKHHIELFNQLTQKLIAVYPDDDTSRIKRMTESVNLRYKNLNNTVATRAKSIHTTVNSVQSFDKSLEQFLAWLSEAESLCETAEALISEGGEIESKALVNLKA
;
A
#
# COMPACT_ATOMS: atom_id res chain seq x y z
N MET A 1 -44.54 -50.88 -38.77
CA MET A 1 -43.34 -51.71 -38.92
C MET A 1 -42.58 -51.65 -37.60
N PHE A 2 -42.57 -52.73 -36.81
CA PHE A 2 -41.77 -52.80 -35.60
C PHE A 2 -40.31 -53.05 -35.99
N PHE A 3 -39.39 -52.20 -35.53
CA PHE A 3 -37.96 -52.42 -35.71
C PHE A 3 -37.53 -53.68 -34.93
N SER A 4 -36.53 -54.39 -35.46
CA SER A 4 -35.89 -55.51 -34.74
C SER A 4 -35.29 -55.01 -33.42
N PRO A 5 -35.36 -55.79 -32.32
CA PRO A 5 -34.81 -55.41 -31.00
C PRO A 5 -33.36 -54.90 -31.06
N THR A 6 -32.55 -55.45 -31.95
CA THR A 6 -31.16 -55.01 -32.17
C THR A 6 -31.07 -53.59 -32.71
N VAL A 7 -31.97 -53.22 -33.64
CA VAL A 7 -32.01 -51.89 -34.26
C VAL A 7 -32.49 -50.84 -33.25
N THR A 8 -33.48 -51.18 -32.43
CA THR A 8 -33.95 -50.29 -31.34
C THR A 8 -32.82 -50.00 -30.35
N ARG A 9 -32.11 -51.03 -29.89
CA ARG A 9 -30.96 -50.87 -28.97
C ARG A 9 -29.82 -50.04 -29.57
N LEU A 10 -29.54 -50.21 -30.87
CA LEU A 10 -28.53 -49.40 -31.55
C LEU A 10 -28.93 -47.92 -31.62
N ARG A 11 -30.21 -47.64 -31.87
CA ARG A 11 -30.76 -46.29 -31.87
C ARG A 11 -30.66 -45.65 -30.49
N GLU A 12 -31.07 -46.35 -29.44
CA GLU A 12 -30.96 -45.87 -28.05
C GLU A 12 -29.51 -45.51 -27.70
N LYS A 13 -28.56 -46.41 -27.96
CA LYS A 13 -27.14 -46.16 -27.70
C LYS A 13 -26.58 -44.99 -28.52
N TRP A 14 -27.02 -44.84 -29.76
CA TRP A 14 -26.66 -43.71 -30.61
C TRP A 14 -27.18 -42.40 -30.04
N ASP A 15 -28.45 -42.36 -29.65
CA ASP A 15 -29.10 -41.19 -29.08
C ASP A 15 -28.44 -40.79 -27.75
N GLU A 16 -28.14 -41.75 -26.87
CA GLU A 16 -27.37 -41.53 -25.64
C GLU A 16 -25.99 -40.92 -25.91
N THR A 17 -25.22 -41.54 -26.80
CA THR A 17 -23.86 -41.08 -27.12
C THR A 17 -23.89 -39.68 -27.75
N SER A 18 -24.82 -39.45 -28.67
CA SER A 18 -25.03 -38.15 -29.33
C SER A 18 -25.37 -37.07 -28.30
N ASN A 19 -26.28 -37.37 -27.37
CA ASN A 19 -26.66 -36.45 -26.30
C ASN A 19 -25.48 -36.13 -25.38
N SER A 20 -24.70 -37.13 -24.97
CA SER A 20 -23.50 -36.94 -24.15
C SER A 20 -22.45 -36.07 -24.85
N VAL A 21 -22.21 -36.30 -26.15
CA VAL A 21 -21.28 -35.48 -26.95
C VAL A 21 -21.76 -34.04 -27.06
N MET A 22 -23.04 -33.83 -27.33
CA MET A 22 -23.60 -32.48 -27.45
C MET A 22 -23.55 -31.71 -26.12
N LYS A 23 -23.83 -32.39 -24.99
CA LYS A 23 -23.68 -31.81 -23.66
C LYS A 23 -22.23 -31.39 -23.40
N ARG A 24 -21.27 -32.29 -23.62
CA ARG A 24 -19.85 -32.00 -23.41
C ARG A 24 -19.34 -30.87 -24.30
N LYS A 25 -19.79 -30.81 -25.55
CA LYS A 25 -19.50 -29.69 -26.45
C LYS A 25 -19.97 -28.37 -25.86
N SER A 26 -21.20 -28.31 -25.34
CA SER A 26 -21.74 -27.10 -24.71
C SER A 26 -20.93 -26.70 -23.48
N GLU A 27 -20.55 -27.66 -22.63
CA GLU A 27 -19.72 -27.43 -21.45
C GLU A 27 -18.36 -26.83 -21.82
N LEU A 28 -17.68 -27.38 -22.83
CA LEU A 28 -16.39 -26.88 -23.31
C LEU A 28 -16.47 -25.47 -23.91
N VAL A 29 -17.56 -25.15 -24.63
CA VAL A 29 -17.80 -23.79 -25.14
C VAL A 29 -17.98 -22.79 -24.00
N ASN A 30 -18.73 -23.17 -22.96
CA ASN A 30 -18.90 -22.33 -21.77
C ASN A 30 -17.57 -22.16 -21.02
N MET A 31 -16.81 -23.25 -20.85
CA MET A 31 -15.51 -23.23 -20.18
C MET A 31 -14.52 -22.33 -20.92
N LEU A 32 -14.51 -22.36 -22.24
CA LEU A 32 -13.67 -21.48 -23.05
C LEU A 32 -14.02 -20.01 -22.79
N GLY A 33 -15.32 -19.66 -22.80
CA GLY A 33 -15.77 -18.30 -22.53
C GLY A 33 -15.41 -17.81 -21.13
N ASP A 34 -15.58 -18.66 -20.12
CA ASP A 34 -15.18 -18.34 -18.73
C ASP A 34 -13.66 -18.20 -18.59
N SER A 35 -12.89 -19.07 -19.25
CA SER A 35 -11.43 -19.04 -19.26
C SER A 35 -10.89 -17.78 -19.93
N GLN A 36 -11.53 -17.32 -21.01
CA GLN A 36 -11.17 -16.07 -21.68
C GLN A 36 -11.42 -14.85 -20.78
N ARG A 37 -12.54 -14.82 -20.06
CA ARG A 37 -12.84 -13.73 -19.10
C ARG A 37 -11.83 -13.71 -17.95
N TYR A 38 -11.50 -14.88 -17.40
CA TYR A 38 -10.45 -15.02 -16.40
C TYR A 38 -9.10 -14.52 -16.92
N ASP A 39 -8.69 -14.94 -18.10
CA ASP A 39 -7.37 -14.60 -18.63
C ASP A 39 -7.26 -13.11 -18.97
N ALA A 40 -8.31 -12.51 -19.55
CA ALA A 40 -8.36 -11.07 -19.77
C ALA A 40 -8.21 -10.29 -18.45
N LYS A 41 -8.92 -10.72 -17.40
CA LYS A 41 -8.80 -10.07 -16.09
C LYS A 41 -7.44 -10.27 -15.44
N ARG A 42 -6.86 -11.47 -15.58
CA ARG A 42 -5.51 -11.79 -15.11
C ARG A 42 -4.47 -10.87 -15.73
N GLN A 43 -4.49 -10.71 -17.06
CA GLN A 43 -3.55 -9.86 -17.79
C GLN A 43 -3.65 -8.40 -17.33
N GLU A 44 -4.87 -7.89 -17.16
CA GLU A 44 -5.10 -6.54 -16.63
C GLU A 44 -4.47 -6.35 -15.24
N ILE A 45 -4.68 -7.32 -14.33
CA ILE A 45 -4.12 -7.29 -12.98
C ILE A 45 -2.60 -7.42 -13.00
N GLU A 46 -2.03 -8.27 -13.86
CA GLU A 46 -0.58 -8.42 -13.95
C GLU A 46 0.10 -7.13 -14.42
N VAL A 47 -0.47 -6.45 -15.42
CA VAL A 47 0.02 -5.14 -15.87
C VAL A 47 -0.05 -4.12 -14.73
N TRP A 48 -1.17 -4.08 -14.01
CA TRP A 48 -1.34 -3.17 -12.88
C TRP A 48 -0.35 -3.49 -11.74
N LEU A 49 -0.19 -4.77 -11.38
CA LEU A 49 0.72 -5.21 -10.33
C LEU A 49 2.15 -4.84 -10.68
N THR A 50 2.62 -5.14 -11.89
CA THR A 50 3.97 -4.81 -12.33
C THR A 50 4.22 -3.30 -12.24
N ARG A 51 3.26 -2.47 -12.68
CA ARG A 51 3.38 -1.01 -12.56
C ARG A 51 3.49 -0.54 -11.10
N MET A 52 2.67 -1.12 -10.22
CA MET A 52 2.64 -0.75 -8.80
C MET A 52 3.87 -1.24 -8.04
N GLU A 53 4.36 -2.44 -8.36
CA GLU A 53 5.61 -2.99 -7.83
C GLU A 53 6.80 -2.11 -8.25
N SER A 54 6.93 -1.76 -9.53
CA SER A 54 7.99 -0.84 -9.98
C SER A 54 7.86 0.55 -9.36
N ARG A 55 6.64 1.04 -9.11
CA ARG A 55 6.44 2.27 -8.35
C ARG A 55 6.90 2.13 -6.90
N SER A 56 6.63 0.99 -6.25
CA SER A 56 7.11 0.68 -4.90
C SER A 56 8.62 0.63 -4.82
N GLU A 57 9.30 0.08 -5.83
CA GLU A 57 10.76 0.04 -5.91
C GLU A 57 11.35 1.45 -6.08
N ARG A 58 10.79 2.26 -6.97
CA ARG A 58 11.22 3.66 -7.18
C ARG A 58 11.04 4.52 -5.93
N MET A 59 9.99 4.25 -5.15
CA MET A 59 9.73 4.91 -3.88
C MET A 59 10.79 4.63 -2.80
N GLY A 60 11.61 3.59 -2.98
CA GLY A 60 12.80 3.31 -2.18
C GLY A 60 12.55 3.07 -0.68
N SER A 61 13.65 2.99 0.07
CA SER A 61 13.60 3.07 1.53
C SER A 61 13.19 4.49 1.97
N THR A 62 12.48 4.57 3.09
CA THR A 62 12.02 5.83 3.67
C THR A 62 13.19 6.69 4.13
N ALA A 63 12.97 8.01 4.27
CA ALA A 63 13.96 8.94 4.82
C ALA A 63 14.41 8.62 6.27
N ALA A 64 13.88 7.56 6.89
CA ALA A 64 14.32 7.03 8.18
C ALA A 64 15.81 6.59 8.21
N GLN A 65 16.49 6.55 7.06
CA GLN A 65 17.93 6.29 6.95
C GLN A 65 18.79 7.56 6.79
N ALA A 66 18.20 8.75 6.75
CA ALA A 66 18.95 10.01 6.70
C ALA A 66 19.20 10.55 8.12
N ASP A 67 20.41 11.03 8.40
CA ASP A 67 20.82 11.54 9.72
C ASP A 67 20.00 12.76 10.17
N VAL A 68 19.42 13.52 9.23
CA VAL A 68 18.46 14.61 9.50
C VAL A 68 17.36 14.58 8.42
N PRO A 69 16.13 14.15 8.74
CA PRO A 69 15.04 14.17 7.78
C PRO A 69 14.57 15.60 7.52
N ASP A 70 14.74 16.08 6.29
CA ASP A 70 14.15 17.35 5.84
C ASP A 70 12.62 17.23 5.80
N PHE A 71 11.92 18.16 6.47
CA PHE A 71 10.45 18.21 6.53
C PHE A 71 9.81 18.16 5.13
N VAL A 72 10.40 18.84 4.14
CA VAL A 72 9.89 18.87 2.76
C VAL A 72 9.93 17.48 2.12
N VAL A 73 10.99 16.72 2.39
CA VAL A 73 11.17 15.36 1.90
C VAL A 73 10.16 14.42 2.56
N VAL A 74 9.96 14.55 3.87
CA VAL A 74 9.00 13.73 4.63
C VAL A 74 7.56 14.00 4.19
N ASP A 75 7.17 15.26 3.94
CA ASP A 75 5.84 15.61 3.43
C ASP A 75 5.60 15.03 2.03
N ALA A 76 6.57 15.16 1.12
CA ALA A 76 6.50 14.56 -0.20
C ALA A 76 6.32 13.04 -0.15
N GLN A 77 7.09 12.35 0.71
CA GLN A 77 6.96 10.91 0.92
C GLN A 77 5.58 10.53 1.48
N GLN A 78 5.04 11.33 2.41
CA GLN A 78 3.71 11.09 2.98
C GLN A 78 2.60 11.26 1.94
N LYS A 79 2.66 12.30 1.11
CA LYS A 79 1.70 12.52 0.03
C LYS A 79 1.74 11.39 -1.00
N GLU A 80 2.93 10.96 -1.40
CA GLU A 80 3.08 9.84 -2.33
C GLU A 80 2.52 8.53 -1.74
N GLN A 81 2.79 8.27 -0.46
CA GLN A 81 2.26 7.11 0.26
C GLN A 81 0.73 7.11 0.31
N LYS A 82 0.11 8.26 0.58
CA LYS A 82 -1.37 8.42 0.57
C LYS A 82 -1.94 8.10 -0.81
N ASN A 83 -1.34 8.64 -1.87
CA ASN A 83 -1.76 8.38 -3.25
C ASN A 83 -1.63 6.89 -3.61
N PHE A 84 -0.55 6.24 -3.15
CA PHE A 84 -0.36 4.81 -3.37
C PHE A 84 -1.45 3.97 -2.68
N HIS A 85 -1.77 4.27 -1.42
CA HIS A 85 -2.84 3.59 -0.69
C HIS A 85 -4.21 3.78 -1.33
N ALA A 86 -4.53 5.00 -1.79
CA ALA A 86 -5.79 5.25 -2.49
C ALA A 86 -5.92 4.38 -3.75
N GLU A 87 -4.84 4.25 -4.52
CA GLU A 87 -4.83 3.41 -5.71
C GLU A 87 -4.96 1.91 -5.39
N LEU A 88 -4.25 1.41 -4.36
CA LEU A 88 -4.42 0.04 -3.86
C LEU A 88 -5.88 -0.23 -3.44
N HIS A 89 -6.46 0.71 -2.69
CA HIS A 89 -7.82 0.58 -2.18
C HIS A 89 -8.84 0.51 -3.33
N THR A 90 -8.72 1.42 -4.30
CA THR A 90 -9.57 1.40 -5.49
C THR A 90 -9.40 0.10 -6.27
N TYR A 91 -8.20 -0.47 -6.35
CA TYR A 91 -7.97 -1.69 -7.14
C TYR A 91 -8.44 -2.97 -6.45
N LYS A 92 -8.76 -2.94 -5.15
CA LYS A 92 -9.18 -4.12 -4.37
C LYS A 92 -10.33 -4.90 -5.04
N HIS A 93 -11.35 -4.21 -5.55
CA HIS A 93 -12.50 -4.84 -6.18
C HIS A 93 -12.14 -5.64 -7.45
N HIS A 94 -11.07 -5.25 -8.17
CA HIS A 94 -10.59 -5.99 -9.33
C HIS A 94 -9.94 -7.33 -8.93
N ILE A 95 -9.21 -7.36 -7.81
CA ILE A 95 -8.67 -8.58 -7.22
C ILE A 95 -9.80 -9.50 -6.75
N GLU A 96 -10.84 -8.95 -6.13
CA GLU A 96 -12.03 -9.70 -5.71
C GLU A 96 -12.75 -10.33 -6.91
N LEU A 97 -12.98 -9.57 -7.99
CA LEU A 97 -13.58 -10.07 -9.21
C LEU A 97 -12.74 -11.20 -9.84
N PHE A 98 -11.42 -11.04 -9.88
CA PHE A 98 -10.51 -12.08 -10.39
C PHE A 98 -10.60 -13.38 -9.57
N ASN A 99 -10.68 -13.26 -8.24
CA ASN A 99 -10.89 -14.40 -7.37
C ASN A 99 -12.25 -15.07 -7.60
N GLN A 100 -13.31 -14.29 -7.85
CA GLN A 100 -14.63 -14.84 -8.22
C GLN A 100 -14.59 -15.60 -9.54
N LEU A 101 -13.93 -15.07 -10.58
CA LEU A 101 -13.74 -15.77 -11.86
C LEU A 101 -12.97 -17.08 -11.69
N THR A 102 -11.94 -17.07 -10.84
CA THR A 102 -11.17 -18.28 -10.47
C THR A 102 -12.09 -19.33 -9.83
N GLN A 103 -12.88 -18.93 -8.82
CA GLN A 103 -13.78 -19.85 -8.12
C GLN A 103 -14.86 -20.40 -9.04
N LYS A 104 -15.38 -19.58 -9.96
CA LYS A 104 -16.33 -20.05 -10.98
C LYS A 104 -15.72 -21.17 -11.83
N LEU A 105 -14.51 -20.99 -12.34
CA LEU A 105 -13.85 -22.01 -13.16
C LEU A 105 -13.60 -23.31 -12.38
N ILE A 106 -13.21 -23.23 -11.11
CA ILE A 106 -12.96 -24.40 -10.27
C ILE A 106 -14.27 -25.14 -9.93
N ALA A 107 -15.34 -24.40 -9.64
CA ALA A 107 -16.60 -24.98 -9.18
C ALA A 107 -17.47 -25.52 -10.32
N VAL A 108 -17.46 -24.86 -11.48
CA VAL A 108 -18.32 -25.22 -12.62
C VAL A 108 -17.71 -26.34 -13.46
N TYR A 109 -16.38 -26.48 -13.48
CA TYR A 109 -15.66 -27.48 -14.28
C TYR A 109 -14.78 -28.39 -13.39
N PRO A 110 -15.38 -29.15 -12.43
CA PRO A 110 -14.63 -29.97 -11.47
C PRO A 110 -13.94 -31.18 -12.11
N ASP A 111 -14.45 -31.67 -13.24
CA ASP A 111 -13.90 -32.82 -13.97
C ASP A 111 -12.80 -32.41 -14.97
N ASP A 112 -12.55 -31.11 -15.13
CA ASP A 112 -11.54 -30.54 -16.02
C ASP A 112 -10.28 -30.11 -15.24
N ASP A 113 -9.11 -30.09 -15.90
CA ASP A 113 -7.87 -29.65 -15.27
C ASP A 113 -7.87 -28.12 -15.04
N THR A 114 -8.10 -27.73 -13.79
CA THR A 114 -8.05 -26.34 -13.32
C THR A 114 -6.77 -26.00 -12.55
N SER A 115 -5.76 -26.88 -12.55
CA SER A 115 -4.53 -26.73 -11.76
C SER A 115 -3.74 -25.47 -12.12
N ARG A 116 -3.65 -25.13 -13.41
CA ARG A 116 -2.96 -23.91 -13.88
C ARG A 116 -3.66 -22.65 -13.38
N ILE A 117 -5.00 -22.63 -13.40
CA ILE A 117 -5.80 -21.49 -12.91
C ILE A 117 -5.52 -21.26 -11.43
N LYS A 118 -5.52 -22.34 -10.61
CA LYS A 118 -5.19 -22.26 -9.17
C LYS A 118 -3.80 -21.67 -8.93
N ARG A 119 -2.75 -22.24 -9.55
CA ARG A 119 -1.37 -21.77 -9.40
C ARG A 119 -1.20 -20.30 -9.80
N MET A 120 -1.80 -19.91 -10.91
CA MET A 120 -1.65 -18.54 -11.42
C MET A 120 -2.39 -17.53 -10.53
N THR A 121 -3.58 -17.88 -10.04
CA THR A 121 -4.31 -17.06 -9.08
C THR A 121 -3.59 -16.94 -7.75
N GLU A 122 -2.99 -18.02 -7.24
CA GLU A 122 -2.14 -18.00 -6.04
C GLU A 122 -0.95 -17.04 -6.22
N SER A 123 -0.26 -17.11 -7.36
CA SER A 123 0.85 -16.20 -7.68
C SER A 123 0.43 -14.73 -7.69
N VAL A 124 -0.68 -14.40 -8.36
CA VAL A 124 -1.23 -13.03 -8.39
C VAL A 124 -1.61 -12.55 -7.00
N ASN A 125 -2.31 -13.37 -6.21
CA ASN A 125 -2.71 -13.03 -4.85
C ASN A 125 -1.50 -12.85 -3.92
N LEU A 126 -0.46 -13.67 -4.07
CA LEU A 126 0.77 -13.53 -3.31
C LEU A 126 1.49 -12.22 -3.61
N ARG A 127 1.63 -11.86 -4.90
CA ARG A 127 2.19 -10.57 -5.32
C ARG A 127 1.41 -9.39 -4.75
N TYR A 128 0.08 -9.42 -4.87
CA TYR A 128 -0.79 -8.39 -4.32
C TYR A 128 -0.65 -8.26 -2.79
N LYS A 129 -0.57 -9.38 -2.06
CA LYS A 129 -0.35 -9.40 -0.61
C LYS A 129 1.02 -8.82 -0.24
N ASN A 130 2.07 -9.21 -0.95
CA ASN A 130 3.43 -8.73 -0.71
C ASN A 130 3.54 -7.22 -0.94
N LEU A 131 2.90 -6.72 -2.01
CA LEU A 131 2.81 -5.29 -2.29
C LEU A 131 2.10 -4.54 -1.15
N ASN A 132 0.95 -5.03 -0.69
CA ASN A 132 0.24 -4.44 0.45
C ASN A 132 1.10 -4.41 1.71
N ASN A 133 1.79 -5.50 2.03
CA ASN A 133 2.68 -5.58 3.20
C ASN A 133 3.83 -4.58 3.10
N THR A 134 4.47 -4.49 1.94
CA THR A 134 5.59 -3.56 1.68
C THR A 134 5.16 -2.12 1.91
N VAL A 135 4.00 -1.77 1.33
CA VAL A 135 3.42 -0.42 1.42
C VAL A 135 3.01 -0.11 2.86
N ALA A 136 2.43 -1.07 3.60
CA ALA A 136 2.07 -0.88 5.00
C ALA A 136 3.30 -0.67 5.90
N THR A 137 4.38 -1.44 5.68
CA THR A 137 5.65 -1.26 6.39
C THR A 137 6.25 0.11 6.11
N ARG A 138 6.23 0.56 4.84
CA ARG A 138 6.69 1.89 4.44
C ARG A 138 5.86 2.99 5.12
N ALA A 139 4.53 2.86 5.14
CA ALA A 139 3.65 3.81 5.82
C ALA A 139 3.98 3.94 7.31
N LYS A 140 4.20 2.81 8.00
CA LYS A 140 4.58 2.81 9.41
C LYS A 140 5.91 3.54 9.62
N SER A 141 6.90 3.30 8.77
CA SER A 141 8.20 3.96 8.88
C SER A 141 8.10 5.47 8.64
N ILE A 142 7.38 5.92 7.60
CA ILE A 142 7.15 7.35 7.35
C ILE A 142 6.45 7.99 8.55
N HIS A 143 5.44 7.32 9.12
CA HIS A 143 4.74 7.84 10.30
C HIS A 143 5.67 8.01 11.50
N THR A 144 6.55 7.04 11.77
CA THR A 144 7.57 7.18 12.81
C THR A 144 8.48 8.37 12.55
N THR A 145 9.00 8.52 11.33
CA THR A 145 9.87 9.66 10.97
C THR A 145 9.18 11.00 11.15
N VAL A 146 7.91 11.13 10.71
CA VAL A 146 7.11 12.35 10.92
C VAL A 146 7.01 12.68 12.41
N ASN A 147 6.70 11.69 13.25
CA ASN A 147 6.57 11.91 14.69
C ASN A 147 7.90 12.34 15.32
N SER A 148 9.02 11.76 14.87
CA SER A 148 10.36 12.14 15.33
C SER A 148 10.72 13.58 14.95
N VAL A 149 10.49 13.99 13.70
CA VAL A 149 10.74 15.37 13.23
C VAL A 149 9.89 16.36 14.04
N GLN A 150 8.59 16.09 14.20
CA GLN A 150 7.70 16.95 14.99
C GLN A 150 8.09 17.04 16.46
N SER A 151 8.63 15.95 17.05
CA SER A 151 9.12 15.98 18.41
C SER A 151 10.40 16.81 18.53
N PHE A 152 11.31 16.69 17.56
CA PHE A 152 12.53 17.47 17.52
C PHE A 152 12.24 18.97 17.38
N ASP A 153 11.35 19.35 16.45
CA ASP A 153 10.95 20.74 16.24
C ASP A 153 10.40 21.36 17.52
N LYS A 154 9.51 20.65 18.24
CA LYS A 154 8.98 21.12 19.52
C LYS A 154 10.06 21.29 20.59
N SER A 155 11.00 20.35 20.69
CA SER A 155 12.11 20.45 21.63
C SER A 155 13.05 21.61 21.29
N LEU A 156 13.28 21.87 20.01
CA LEU A 156 14.06 23.00 19.54
C LEU A 156 13.38 24.34 19.85
N GLU A 157 12.06 24.45 19.60
CA GLU A 157 11.27 25.64 19.96
C GLU A 157 11.36 25.94 21.47
N GLN A 158 11.22 24.93 22.32
CA GLN A 158 11.35 25.08 23.77
C GLN A 158 12.75 25.52 24.19
N PHE A 159 13.79 24.96 23.57
CA PHE A 159 15.17 25.33 23.84
C PHE A 159 15.47 26.77 23.44
N LEU A 160 14.99 27.21 22.27
CA LEU A 160 15.15 28.60 21.81
C LEU A 160 14.41 29.59 22.70
N ALA A 161 13.21 29.24 23.19
CA ALA A 161 12.47 30.07 24.14
C ALA A 161 13.22 30.21 25.47
N TRP A 162 13.76 29.11 26.00
CA TRP A 162 14.57 29.12 27.22
C TRP A 162 15.86 29.94 27.05
N LEU A 163 16.55 29.81 25.91
CA LEU A 163 17.73 30.62 25.60
C LEU A 163 17.41 32.11 25.59
N SER A 164 16.31 32.51 24.95
CA SER A 164 15.87 33.90 24.91
C SER A 164 15.55 34.45 26.31
N GLU A 165 14.93 33.65 27.18
CA GLU A 165 14.69 34.02 28.57
C GLU A 165 16.00 34.18 29.36
N ALA A 166 16.94 33.25 29.18
CA ALA A 166 18.25 33.30 29.82
C ALA A 166 19.08 34.53 29.37
N GLU A 167 19.05 34.87 28.09
CA GLU A 167 19.68 36.08 27.54
C GLU A 167 19.07 37.34 28.17
N SER A 168 17.74 37.43 28.25
CA SER A 168 17.06 38.57 28.88
C SER A 168 17.38 38.73 30.37
N LEU A 169 17.49 37.62 31.11
CA LEU A 169 17.91 37.63 32.51
C LEU A 169 19.36 38.10 32.68
N CYS A 170 20.27 37.75 31.76
CA CYS A 170 21.65 38.24 31.79
C CYS A 170 21.71 39.74 31.50
N GLU A 171 21.02 40.22 30.47
CA GLU A 171 20.96 41.66 30.12
C GLU A 171 20.42 42.50 31.28
N THR A 172 19.36 42.02 31.95
CA THR A 172 18.81 42.72 33.12
C THR A 172 19.78 42.71 34.31
N ALA A 173 20.50 41.61 34.54
CA ALA A 173 21.52 41.54 35.59
C ALA A 173 22.69 42.51 35.31
N GLU A 174 23.15 42.59 34.06
CA GLU A 174 24.19 43.53 33.64
C GLU A 174 23.76 44.99 33.83
N ALA A 175 22.53 45.33 33.47
CA ALA A 175 21.97 46.66 33.67
C ALA A 175 21.95 47.06 35.16
N LEU A 176 21.51 46.16 36.04
CA LEU A 176 21.49 46.39 37.49
C LEU A 176 22.89 46.57 38.10
N ILE A 177 23.87 45.81 37.61
CA ILE A 177 25.27 45.95 38.04
C ILE A 177 25.83 47.32 37.59
N SER A 178 25.54 47.73 36.35
CA SER A 178 25.96 49.03 35.83
C SER A 178 25.35 50.20 36.62
N GLU A 179 24.06 50.11 36.94
CA GLU A 179 23.34 51.14 37.70
C GLU A 179 23.82 51.22 39.17
N GLY A 180 24.08 50.06 39.79
CA GLY A 180 24.69 49.99 41.13
C GLY A 180 26.08 50.62 41.18
N GLY A 181 26.92 50.37 40.18
CA GLY A 181 28.24 50.97 40.06
C GLY A 181 28.20 52.50 39.89
N GLU A 182 27.21 53.03 39.16
CA GLU A 182 27.00 54.48 39.05
C GLU A 182 26.58 55.12 40.38
N ILE A 183 25.68 54.47 41.13
CA ILE A 183 25.20 54.97 42.43
C ILE A 183 26.36 55.03 43.43
N GLU A 184 27.18 53.98 43.47
CA GLU A 184 28.33 53.91 44.37
C GLU A 184 29.41 54.95 44.01
N SER A 185 29.67 55.15 42.72
CA SER A 185 30.57 56.21 42.22
C SER A 185 30.08 57.61 42.60
N LYS A 186 28.78 57.90 42.42
CA LYS A 186 28.16 59.18 42.82
C LYS A 186 28.23 59.40 44.34
N ALA A 187 28.00 58.35 45.13
CA ALA A 187 28.11 58.41 46.59
C ALA A 187 29.54 58.71 47.07
N LEU A 188 30.54 58.07 46.46
CA LEU A 188 31.96 58.30 46.77
C LEU A 188 32.45 59.70 46.37
N VAL A 189 31.92 60.28 45.28
CA VAL A 189 32.21 61.67 44.89
C VAL A 189 31.63 62.65 45.91
N ASN A 190 30.40 62.43 46.37
CA ASN A 190 29.74 63.30 47.35
C ASN A 190 30.39 63.24 48.75
N LEU A 191 30.98 62.11 49.13
CA LEU A 191 31.70 61.97 50.41
C LEU A 191 33.10 62.60 50.40
N LYS A 192 33.65 62.92 49.22
CA LYS A 192 34.98 63.52 49.05
C LYS A 192 34.95 65.05 48.80
N ALA A 193 33.76 65.64 48.69
CA ALA A 193 33.54 67.09 48.55
C ALA A 193 33.22 67.73 49.90
#